data_AF-A0A376TS70-F1
#
_entry.id   AF-A0A376TS70-F1
#
_cell.length_a   1.000
_cell.length_b   1.000
_cell.length_c   1.000
_cell.angle_alpha   90.00
_cell.angle_beta   90.00
_cell.angle_gamma   90.00
#
_symmetry.space_group_name_H-M   'P 1'
#
loop_
_entity.id
_entity.type
_entity.pdbx_description
1 polymer ?
#
loop_
_entity_poly.entity_id
_entity_poly.type
_entity_poly.pdbx_seq_one_letter_code
_entity_poly.pdbx_strand_id
1 'polypeptide(L)'
;MSQQRGLTRSSRSQFWDLIDSIRQRQSNMSVLVATAYMEEAERFDWLVAMNAGEVLATGSAEELRQQTQSATLEEAFINLLPQAQRQAHQRSDPTVST
;
A
#
# COMPACT_ATOMS: atom_id res chain seq x y z
N MET A 1 12.20 -33.03 -3.53
CA MET A 1 12.40 -31.68 -4.12
C MET A 1 11.07 -31.21 -4.68
N SER A 2 10.39 -30.27 -4.01
CA SER A 2 9.33 -29.44 -4.61
C SER A 2 8.66 -28.54 -3.55
N GLN A 3 9.36 -27.51 -3.09
CA GLN A 3 8.74 -26.43 -2.30
C GLN A 3 9.28 -25.09 -2.79
N GLN A 4 8.46 -24.38 -3.58
CA GLN A 4 8.28 -22.91 -3.63
C GLN A 4 7.58 -22.55 -4.95
N ARG A 5 6.24 -22.55 -4.95
CA ARG A 5 5.49 -21.74 -5.92
C ARG A 5 5.33 -20.34 -5.32
N GLY A 6 6.40 -19.56 -5.38
CA GLY A 6 6.26 -18.11 -5.30
C GLY A 6 5.53 -17.65 -6.55
N LEU A 7 4.45 -16.90 -6.39
CA LEU A 7 3.76 -16.24 -7.51
C LEU A 7 4.78 -15.35 -8.24
N THR A 8 5.12 -15.71 -9.48
CA THR A 8 5.99 -14.89 -10.34
C THR A 8 5.36 -13.53 -10.61
N ARG A 9 6.14 -12.50 -10.94
CA ARG A 9 5.65 -11.15 -11.29
C ARG A 9 4.55 -11.19 -12.37
N SER A 10 4.64 -12.11 -13.32
CA SER A 10 3.60 -12.31 -14.35
C SER A 10 2.31 -12.92 -13.78
N SER A 11 2.40 -13.85 -12.83
CA SER A 11 1.23 -14.47 -12.21
C SER A 11 0.42 -13.49 -11.34
N ARG A 12 1.07 -12.51 -10.69
CA ARG A 12 0.38 -11.43 -9.97
C ARG A 12 -0.41 -10.52 -10.89
N SER A 13 0.14 -10.16 -12.04
CA SER A 13 -0.59 -9.37 -13.05
C SER A 13 -1.83 -10.11 -13.53
N GLN A 14 -1.69 -11.38 -13.93
CA GLN A 14 -2.82 -12.21 -14.39
C GLN A 14 -3.87 -12.42 -13.30
N PHE A 15 -3.44 -12.51 -12.03
CA PHE A 15 -4.36 -12.56 -10.90
C PHE A 15 -5.19 -11.28 -10.77
N TRP A 16 -4.57 -10.10 -10.88
CA TRP A 16 -5.30 -8.83 -10.84
C TRP A 16 -6.24 -8.66 -12.03
N ASP A 17 -5.83 -9.04 -13.23
CA ASP A 17 -6.67 -9.00 -14.42
C ASP A 17 -7.95 -9.87 -14.24
N LEU A 18 -7.80 -11.03 -13.60
CA LEU A 18 -8.94 -11.88 -13.25
C LEU A 18 -9.85 -11.22 -12.21
N ILE A 19 -9.29 -10.68 -11.12
CA ILE A 19 -10.06 -9.98 -10.08
C ILE A 19 -10.85 -8.81 -10.67
N ASP A 20 -10.22 -8.00 -11.53
CA ASP A 20 -10.86 -6.88 -12.19
C ASP A 20 -12.00 -7.34 -13.12
N SER A 21 -11.81 -8.44 -13.84
CA SER A 21 -12.87 -9.02 -14.68
C SER A 21 -14.09 -9.50 -13.87
N ILE A 22 -13.88 -10.01 -12.66
CA ILE A 22 -14.96 -10.47 -11.77
C ILE A 22 -15.67 -9.26 -11.15
N ARG A 23 -14.92 -8.24 -10.69
CA ARG A 23 -15.48 -6.98 -10.18
C ARG A 23 -16.40 -6.30 -11.19
N GLN A 24 -16.01 -6.29 -12.47
CA GLN A 24 -16.83 -5.73 -13.55
C GLN A 24 -18.16 -6.48 -13.76
N ARG A 25 -18.18 -7.80 -13.51
CA ARG A 25 -19.39 -8.64 -13.71
C ARG A 25 -20.30 -8.69 -12.48
N GLN A 26 -19.75 -8.46 -11.29
CA GLN A 26 -20.46 -8.56 -10.02
C GLN A 26 -20.42 -7.23 -9.27
N SER A 27 -21.39 -6.35 -9.54
CA SER A 27 -21.49 -5.02 -8.93
C SER A 27 -21.67 -5.03 -7.41
N ASN A 28 -22.03 -6.17 -6.81
CA ASN A 28 -22.23 -6.35 -5.37
C ASN A 28 -21.06 -7.05 -4.66
N MET A 29 -19.91 -7.18 -5.33
CA MET A 29 -18.72 -7.83 -4.76
C MET A 29 -17.73 -6.79 -4.23
N SER A 30 -17.34 -6.92 -2.96
CA SER A 30 -16.25 -6.14 -2.37
C SER A 30 -14.97 -6.97 -2.30
N VAL A 31 -13.84 -6.35 -2.62
CA VAL A 31 -12.51 -6.98 -2.55
C VAL A 31 -11.70 -6.21 -1.52
N LEU A 32 -11.15 -6.93 -0.53
CA LEU A 32 -10.23 -6.39 0.45
C LEU A 32 -8.83 -6.93 0.17
N VAL A 33 -7.85 -6.04 0.09
CA VAL A 33 -6.45 -6.36 -0.17
C VAL A 33 -5.60 -5.81 0.96
N ALA A 34 -4.76 -6.67 1.54
CA ALA A 34 -3.72 -6.25 2.48
C ALA A 34 -2.37 -6.31 1.76
N THR A 35 -1.69 -5.19 1.67
CA THR A 35 -0.34 -5.08 1.10
C THR A 35 0.52 -4.17 1.96
N ALA A 36 1.82 -4.47 2.01
CA ALA A 36 2.83 -3.59 2.61
C ALA A 36 3.56 -2.75 1.53
N TYR A 37 3.24 -2.93 0.25
CA TYR A 37 3.87 -2.22 -0.85
C TYR A 37 3.03 -1.02 -1.27
N MET A 38 3.59 0.19 -1.13
CA MET A 38 2.87 1.44 -1.44
C MET A 38 2.47 1.52 -2.92
N GLU A 39 3.32 1.05 -3.83
CA GLU A 39 3.02 0.96 -5.28
C GLU A 39 1.78 0.11 -5.58
N GLU A 40 1.54 -0.95 -4.80
CA GLU A 40 0.33 -1.77 -4.94
C GLU A 40 -0.87 -1.05 -4.32
N ALA A 41 -0.69 -0.37 -3.18
CA ALA A 41 -1.73 0.40 -2.51
C ALA A 41 -2.25 1.55 -3.39
N GLU A 42 -1.38 2.27 -4.10
CA GLU A 42 -1.75 3.40 -4.98
C GLU A 42 -2.74 3.03 -6.10
N ARG A 43 -2.89 1.73 -6.41
CA ARG A 43 -3.81 1.25 -7.46
C ARG A 43 -5.26 1.13 -7.00
N PHE A 44 -5.54 1.23 -5.70
CA PHE A 44 -6.87 1.03 -5.14
C PHE A 44 -7.62 2.34 -4.93
N ASP A 45 -8.94 2.27 -5.07
CA ASP A 45 -9.84 3.42 -4.97
C ASP A 45 -9.90 4.01 -3.54
N TRP A 46 -9.76 3.15 -2.53
CA TRP A 46 -9.87 3.53 -1.12
C TRP A 46 -8.92 2.70 -0.25
N LEU A 47 -8.25 3.37 0.67
CA LEU A 47 -7.20 2.82 1.52
C LEU A 47 -7.55 2.95 3.00
N VAL A 48 -7.04 2.00 3.77
CA VAL A 48 -6.98 2.05 5.24
C VAL A 48 -5.52 1.98 5.63
N ALA A 49 -4.95 3.11 6.06
CA ALA A 49 -3.61 3.15 6.62
C ALA A 49 -3.68 2.62 8.05
N MET A 50 -2.95 1.55 8.35
CA MET A 50 -2.98 0.91 9.67
C MET A 50 -1.57 0.73 10.24
N ASN A 51 -1.46 0.83 11.56
CA ASN A 51 -0.24 0.50 12.30
C ASN A 51 -0.60 -0.05 13.67
N ALA A 52 0.09 -1.11 14.11
CA ALA A 52 -0.13 -1.76 15.40
C ALA A 52 -1.59 -2.15 15.71
N GLY A 53 -2.39 -2.46 14.66
CA GLY A 53 -3.81 -2.79 14.80
C GLY A 53 -4.74 -1.59 14.88
N GLU A 54 -4.22 -0.36 14.82
CA GLU A 54 -4.98 0.88 14.82
C GLU A 54 -5.07 1.45 13.41
N VAL A 55 -6.24 2.04 13.09
CA VAL A 55 -6.43 2.79 11.84
C VAL A 55 -5.89 4.20 12.04
N LEU A 56 -4.91 4.57 11.23
CA LEU A 56 -4.29 5.90 11.26
C LEU A 56 -5.08 6.91 10.42
N ALA A 57 -5.52 6.48 9.23
CA ALA A 57 -6.29 7.29 8.30
C ALA A 57 -7.01 6.41 7.27
N THR A 58 -8.01 6.97 6.61
CA THR A 58 -8.74 6.32 5.51
C THR A 58 -9.02 7.31 4.40
N GLY A 59 -8.99 6.85 3.16
CA GLY A 59 -9.24 7.68 1.98
C GLY A 59 -8.53 7.14 0.75
N SER A 60 -8.68 7.82 -0.38
CA SER A 60 -7.87 7.59 -1.57
C SER A 60 -6.41 7.95 -1.33
N ALA A 61 -5.51 7.42 -2.17
CA ALA A 61 -4.08 7.77 -2.10
C ALA A 61 -3.84 9.29 -2.27
N GLU A 62 -4.68 9.98 -3.03
CA GLU A 62 -4.59 11.43 -3.18
C GLU A 62 -5.00 12.17 -1.91
N GLU A 63 -6.12 11.80 -1.29
CA GLU A 63 -6.58 12.39 -0.03
C GLU A 63 -5.55 12.23 1.09
N LEU A 64 -4.94 11.04 1.21
CA LEU A 64 -3.91 10.79 2.21
C LEU A 64 -2.67 11.67 1.97
N ARG A 65 -2.20 11.81 0.73
CA ARG A 65 -1.06 12.70 0.39
C ARG A 65 -1.38 14.17 0.67
N GLN A 66 -2.59 14.62 0.36
CA GLN A 66 -3.02 15.99 0.64
C GLN A 66 -3.11 16.26 2.15
N GLN A 67 -3.68 15.32 2.91
CA GLN A 67 -3.81 15.42 4.38
C GLN A 67 -2.44 15.59 5.07
N THR A 68 -1.41 14.93 4.56
CA THR A 68 -0.06 14.94 5.14
C THR A 68 0.91 15.88 4.43
N GLN A 69 0.45 16.60 3.41
CA GLN A 69 1.27 17.49 2.57
C GLN A 69 2.52 16.78 2.00
N SER A 70 2.34 15.55 1.51
CA SER A 70 3.43 14.68 1.07
C SER A 70 3.42 14.46 -0.44
N ALA A 71 4.59 14.22 -1.04
CA ALA A 71 4.70 14.01 -2.49
C ALA A 71 4.30 12.58 -2.87
N THR A 72 4.64 11.61 -2.02
CA THR A 72 4.40 10.17 -2.25
C THR A 72 3.48 9.57 -1.20
N LEU A 73 2.84 8.43 -1.52
CA LEU A 73 2.03 7.71 -0.53
C LEU A 73 2.88 7.16 0.62
N GLU A 74 4.13 6.80 0.35
CA GLU A 74 5.08 6.35 1.38
C GLU A 74 5.36 7.45 2.40
N GLU A 75 5.69 8.65 1.95
CA GLU A 75 5.89 9.80 2.83
C GLU A 75 4.62 10.12 3.63
N ALA A 76 3.44 10.04 2.99
CA ALA A 76 2.18 10.23 3.66
C ALA A 76 1.97 9.22 4.79
N PHE A 77 2.22 7.94 4.53
CA PHE A 77 2.14 6.89 5.54
C PHE A 77 3.10 7.15 6.71
N ILE A 78 4.37 7.51 6.43
CA ILE A 78 5.34 7.85 7.47
C ILE A 78 4.84 9.02 8.31
N ASN A 79 4.31 10.07 7.70
CA ASN A 79 3.81 11.25 8.40
C ASN A 79 2.59 10.96 9.30
N LEU A 80 1.81 9.92 8.99
CA LEU A 80 0.69 9.44 9.82
C LEU A 80 1.16 8.63 11.04
N LEU A 81 2.39 8.13 11.06
CA LEU A 81 2.88 7.31 12.17
C LEU A 81 3.02 8.12 13.49
N PRO A 82 2.91 7.45 14.66
CA PRO A 82 3.27 8.04 15.93
C PRO A 82 4.69 8.62 15.91
N GLN A 83 4.92 9.75 16.60
CA GLN A 83 6.21 10.47 16.57
C GLN A 83 7.42 9.57 16.88
N ALA A 84 7.28 8.66 17.84
CA ALA A 84 8.34 7.72 18.22
C ALA A 84 8.79 6.82 17.06
N GLN A 85 7.89 6.49 16.13
CA GLN A 85 8.16 5.60 14.99
C GLN A 85 8.58 6.38 13.74
N ARG A 86 8.21 7.67 13.61
CA ARG A 86 8.67 8.54 12.52
C ARG A 86 10.18 8.69 12.47
N GLN A 87 10.81 8.86 13.64
CA GLN A 87 12.26 9.06 13.75
C GLN A 87 13.07 7.80 13.39
N ALA A 88 12.46 6.61 13.53
CA ALA A 88 13.09 5.36 13.14
C ALA A 88 13.22 5.27 11.61
N HIS A 89 12.22 5.74 10.87
CA HIS A 89 12.23 5.74 9.40
C HIS A 89 13.11 6.86 8.81
N GLN A 90 13.27 7.99 9.50
CA GLN A 90 14.18 9.06 9.08
C GLN A 90 15.67 8.72 9.22
N ARG A 91 16.02 7.71 10.03
CA ARG A 91 17.42 7.28 10.23
C ARG A 91 17.91 6.23 9.25
N SER A 92 17.04 5.68 8.40
CA SER A 92 17.38 4.62 7.45
C SER A 92 17.75 5.09 6.05
N ASP A 93 17.88 6.41 5.80
CA ASP A 93 18.56 6.93 4.62
C ASP A 93 20.05 7.14 4.92
N PRO A 94 20.95 6.21 4.56
CA PRO A 94 22.34 6.58 4.36
C PRO A 94 22.38 7.41 3.08
N THR A 95 22.89 8.63 3.21
CA THR A 95 23.47 9.42 2.14
C THR A 95 23.99 8.54 1.01
N VAL A 96 23.44 8.70 -0.20
CA VAL A 96 24.17 8.40 -1.43
C VAL A 96 25.40 9.32 -1.41
N SER A 97 26.48 8.80 -0.84
CA SER A 97 27.81 9.40 -0.90
C SER A 97 28.59 8.69 -1.99
N THR A 98 28.96 9.50 -2.99
CA THR A 98 29.91 9.29 -4.10
C THR A 98 29.28 9.00 -5.45
#